data_AF-A0A9N9YTU6-F1
#
_entry.id   AF-A0A9N9YTU6-F1
#
_cell.length_a   1.000
_cell.length_b   1.000
_cell.length_c   1.000
_cell.angle_alpha   90.00
_cell.angle_beta   90.00
_cell.angle_gamma   90.00
#
_symmetry.space_group_name_H-M   'P 1'
#
loop_
_entity.id
_entity.type
_entity.pdbx_description
1 polymer ?
#
loop_
_entity_poly.entity_id
_entity_poly.type
_entity_poly.pdbx_seq_one_letter_code
_entity_poly.pdbx_strand_id
1 'polypeptide(L)'
;MPAVPASFQFVDHSAIDKKARRSIRSHVMKGRNVGKVRTPRRPLAATGAVVAIASKPRDVNRAQELAISHEIDFSLARSSPKLLVQLGNELSGVKMPCSVSHHSRRFIHDFMCYAADSIYPPHLCLEPYDIVKDIWIRYMFIDEAYYHCLVALSEACISFIVHREQDSAEFTQHLTRGLQLVNAKLSGVHALSDVAICTVILLCLISSIRKIPSQTKVHFDGLCRMINLRGGLHHLKENPFLTEKAQRLDIELALQLGCQTQLSATTKRLDNLLPNYYDPAFESPSLLANAVVHGDLRVFMITQEITKVTRILNATVPASRLYPLAFQDLVTHLTYRVLDIEPVDGCQLVGAVTIAVHRGLLAFMLTFVTQISRQRRIPYPVLKNSLKDALDHPEFLANVDPATHVWLLIVAGIYVLDKTMSVGWLRPRLMKAMSVFGTTDWKFGRALLDNYPWVDSLHDESASQIWRDCFGTTSLLNSY
;
A
#
# COMPACT_ATOMS: atom_id res chain seq x y z
N MET A 1 -27.67 23.84 22.62
CA MET A 1 -26.88 24.67 21.70
C MET A 1 -27.05 24.12 20.29
N PRO A 2 -27.32 24.94 19.26
CA PRO A 2 -27.50 24.44 17.90
C PRO A 2 -26.14 23.98 17.33
N ALA A 3 -26.13 22.82 16.69
CA ALA A 3 -24.95 22.28 16.02
C ALA A 3 -24.56 23.18 14.83
N VAL A 4 -23.36 23.74 14.87
CA VAL A 4 -22.78 24.45 13.73
C VAL A 4 -22.36 23.39 12.70
N PRO A 5 -22.84 23.45 11.44
CA PRO A 5 -22.40 22.51 10.41
C PRO A 5 -20.91 22.73 10.14
N ALA A 6 -20.09 21.71 10.44
CA ALA A 6 -18.69 21.71 10.07
C ALA A 6 -18.59 21.57 8.55
N SER A 7 -18.14 22.63 7.85
CA SER A 7 -17.81 22.50 6.45
C SER A 7 -16.47 21.78 6.32
N PHE A 8 -16.46 20.69 5.56
CA PHE A 8 -15.24 19.99 5.17
C PHE A 8 -15.00 20.24 3.69
N GLN A 9 -13.92 20.93 3.36
CA GLN A 9 -13.46 21.08 1.97
C GLN A 9 -12.26 20.15 1.78
N PHE A 10 -12.47 19.07 1.03
CA PHE A 10 -11.42 18.10 0.70
C PHE A 10 -10.64 18.45 -0.58
N VAL A 11 -11.06 19.50 -1.30
CA VAL A 11 -10.33 20.09 -2.43
C VAL A 11 -10.54 21.60 -2.39
N ASP A 12 -9.46 22.36 -2.17
CA ASP A 12 -9.51 23.81 -2.24
C ASP A 12 -9.37 24.30 -3.69
N HIS A 13 -10.45 24.86 -4.24
CA HIS A 13 -10.46 25.51 -5.55
C HIS A 13 -10.28 27.03 -5.47
N SER A 14 -10.01 27.59 -4.28
CA SER A 14 -9.80 29.02 -4.05
C SER A 14 -8.58 29.55 -4.82
N ALA A 15 -7.56 28.70 -5.02
CA ALA A 15 -6.34 29.02 -5.75
C ALA A 15 -6.48 28.99 -7.28
N ILE A 16 -7.59 28.50 -7.84
CA ILE A 16 -7.77 28.39 -9.30
C ILE A 16 -8.56 29.60 -9.81
N ASP A 17 -7.83 30.58 -10.33
CA ASP A 17 -8.40 31.80 -10.89
C ASP A 17 -9.30 31.52 -12.12
N LYS A 18 -10.09 32.53 -12.52
CA LYS A 18 -11.01 32.41 -13.67
C LYS A 18 -10.27 32.10 -14.99
N LYS A 19 -8.99 32.48 -15.11
CA LYS A 19 -8.17 32.31 -16.31
C LYS A 19 -7.68 30.86 -16.44
N ALA A 20 -7.22 30.26 -15.35
CA ALA A 20 -6.87 28.86 -15.20
C ALA A 20 -8.10 27.97 -15.44
N ARG A 21 -9.27 28.30 -14.88
CA ARG A 21 -10.52 27.57 -15.19
C ARG A 21 -10.89 27.61 -16.68
N ARG A 22 -10.68 28.76 -17.36
CA ARG A 22 -10.89 28.87 -18.81
C ARG A 22 -9.87 28.08 -19.61
N SER A 23 -8.61 28.07 -19.17
CA SER A 23 -7.54 27.31 -19.81
C SER A 23 -7.75 25.80 -19.68
N ILE A 24 -8.12 25.32 -18.50
CA ILE A 24 -8.48 23.91 -18.27
C ILE A 24 -9.67 23.53 -19.16
N ARG A 25 -10.72 24.36 -19.22
CA ARG A 25 -11.88 24.10 -20.10
C ARG A 25 -11.51 24.11 -21.57
N SER A 26 -10.65 25.02 -22.02
CA SER A 26 -10.23 25.06 -23.42
C SER A 26 -9.34 23.86 -23.77
N HIS A 27 -8.50 23.41 -22.83
CA HIS A 27 -7.61 22.28 -23.03
C HIS A 27 -8.34 20.93 -23.04
N VAL A 28 -9.32 20.74 -22.14
CA VAL A 28 -10.17 19.54 -22.07
C VAL A 28 -11.14 19.45 -23.26
N MET A 29 -11.46 20.57 -23.89
CA MET A 29 -12.35 20.63 -25.06
C MET A 29 -11.61 20.65 -26.41
N LYS A 30 -10.27 20.68 -26.43
CA LYS A 30 -9.49 20.51 -27.66
C LYS A 30 -9.66 19.07 -28.16
N GLY A 31 -10.02 18.92 -29.43
CA GLY A 31 -10.38 17.62 -30.05
C GLY A 31 -11.87 17.27 -29.96
N ARG A 32 -12.56 17.64 -28.87
CA ARG A 32 -13.99 17.33 -28.67
C ARG A 32 -14.97 18.22 -29.46
N ASN A 33 -14.48 19.35 -29.97
CA ASN A 33 -15.24 20.32 -30.78
C ASN A 33 -14.89 20.29 -32.27
N VAL A 34 -14.00 19.42 -32.71
CA VAL A 34 -13.68 19.29 -34.14
C VAL A 34 -14.90 18.68 -34.85
N GLY A 35 -15.48 19.42 -35.79
CA GLY A 35 -16.66 19.00 -36.57
C GLY A 35 -18.03 19.49 -36.07
N LYS A 36 -18.11 20.20 -34.93
CA LYS A 36 -19.40 20.76 -34.46
C LYS A 36 -19.62 22.17 -35.02
N VAL A 37 -20.37 22.26 -36.12
CA VAL A 37 -20.88 23.54 -36.65
C VAL A 37 -21.92 24.09 -35.66
N ARG A 38 -21.70 25.31 -35.16
CA ARG A 38 -22.69 26.04 -34.37
C ARG A 38 -23.83 26.48 -35.28
N THR A 39 -25.00 25.85 -35.14
CA THR A 39 -26.23 26.39 -35.72
C THR A 39 -26.61 27.71 -35.02
N PRO A 40 -26.96 28.77 -35.76
CA PRO A 40 -27.45 30.00 -35.16
C PRO A 40 -28.83 29.77 -34.55
N ARG A 41 -29.08 30.38 -33.38
CA ARG A 41 -30.38 30.39 -32.71
C ARG A 41 -31.44 31.03 -33.61
N ARG A 42 -32.56 30.33 -33.85
CA ARG A 42 -33.85 30.93 -34.22
C ARG A 42 -34.98 30.37 -33.33
N PRO A 43 -36.01 31.18 -33.04
CA PRO A 43 -36.94 30.96 -31.94
C PRO A 43 -38.07 29.97 -32.27
N LEU A 44 -38.72 29.48 -31.21
CA LEU A 44 -39.80 28.48 -31.18
C LEU A 44 -40.99 28.79 -32.10
N ALA A 45 -41.51 27.75 -32.78
CA ALA A 45 -42.95 27.55 -32.98
C ALA A 45 -43.27 26.07 -33.32
N ALA A 46 -44.53 25.70 -33.14
CA ALA A 46 -45.08 24.39 -32.86
C ALA A 46 -45.38 23.47 -34.06
N THR A 47 -45.73 22.22 -33.71
CA THR A 47 -46.65 21.25 -34.36
C THR A 47 -46.24 20.43 -35.59
N GLY A 48 -46.59 19.14 -35.54
CA GLY A 48 -47.04 18.38 -36.71
C GLY A 48 -46.27 17.07 -36.99
N ALA A 49 -46.94 15.93 -36.81
CA ALA A 49 -46.46 14.57 -37.06
C ALA A 49 -46.22 14.24 -38.54
N VAL A 50 -45.46 13.16 -38.82
CA VAL A 50 -45.85 11.97 -39.62
C VAL A 50 -44.64 11.04 -39.85
N VAL A 51 -44.94 9.74 -39.82
CA VAL A 51 -44.10 8.54 -39.97
C VAL A 51 -43.69 8.29 -41.43
N ALA A 52 -42.46 7.80 -41.69
CA ALA A 52 -42.15 6.89 -42.81
C ALA A 52 -40.81 6.13 -42.64
N ILE A 53 -40.93 4.84 -42.32
CA ILE A 53 -40.32 3.64 -42.92
C ILE A 53 -38.85 3.66 -43.41
N ALA A 54 -38.06 2.82 -42.73
CA ALA A 54 -36.99 1.91 -43.17
C ALA A 54 -36.08 2.27 -44.36
N SER A 55 -34.78 2.37 -44.05
CA SER A 55 -33.72 1.81 -44.89
C SER A 55 -32.55 1.36 -44.02
N LYS A 56 -32.16 0.08 -44.15
CA LYS A 56 -30.92 -0.47 -43.57
C LYS A 56 -29.70 0.26 -44.17
N PRO A 57 -28.63 0.46 -43.39
CA PRO A 57 -27.29 0.41 -43.96
C PRO A 57 -26.44 -0.68 -43.29
N ARG A 58 -26.06 -1.63 -44.15
CA ARG A 58 -24.73 -2.20 -44.35
C ARG A 58 -23.79 -2.31 -43.14
N ASP A 59 -23.45 -3.57 -42.85
CA ASP A 59 -22.18 -4.01 -42.29
C ASP A 59 -20.99 -3.22 -42.87
N VAL A 60 -20.37 -2.40 -42.02
CA VAL A 60 -18.99 -1.93 -42.22
C VAL A 60 -18.33 -1.81 -40.84
N ASN A 61 -17.38 -2.72 -40.61
CA ASN A 61 -16.26 -2.62 -39.66
C ASN A 61 -16.56 -2.68 -38.16
N ARG A 62 -16.96 -3.88 -37.72
CA ARG A 62 -16.54 -4.45 -36.44
C ARG A 62 -15.05 -4.81 -36.52
N ALA A 63 -14.18 -3.82 -36.29
CA ALA A 63 -12.74 -4.07 -36.17
C ALA A 63 -12.15 -3.18 -35.07
N GLN A 64 -11.54 -3.83 -34.08
CA GLN A 64 -10.69 -3.29 -33.02
C GLN A 64 -11.37 -2.45 -31.93
N GLU A 65 -12.31 -3.08 -31.22
CA GLU A 65 -12.21 -3.01 -29.75
C GLU A 65 -10.92 -3.74 -29.38
N LEU A 66 -9.87 -2.97 -29.08
CA LEU A 66 -8.64 -3.46 -28.47
C LEU A 66 -9.01 -4.09 -27.13
N ALA A 67 -9.28 -5.39 -27.16
CA ALA A 67 -9.08 -6.27 -26.03
C ALA A 67 -7.61 -6.12 -25.63
N ILE A 68 -7.33 -5.20 -24.71
CA ILE A 68 -6.08 -5.20 -23.96
C ILE A 68 -6.21 -6.36 -22.97
N SER A 69 -6.16 -7.58 -23.49
CA SER A 69 -5.80 -8.78 -22.74
C SER A 69 -4.28 -8.78 -22.64
N HIS A 70 -3.71 -7.87 -21.85
CA HIS A 70 -2.58 -8.29 -21.05
C HIS A 70 -3.20 -9.13 -19.95
N GLU A 71 -3.24 -10.45 -20.17
CA GLU A 71 -3.63 -11.40 -19.15
C GLU A 71 -2.70 -11.18 -17.96
N ILE A 72 -3.25 -10.53 -16.93
CA ILE A 72 -2.67 -10.60 -15.60
C ILE A 72 -2.69 -12.09 -15.28
N ASP A 73 -1.52 -12.69 -15.09
CA ASP A 73 -1.43 -14.10 -14.77
C ASP A 73 -2.01 -14.33 -13.36
N PHE A 74 -3.29 -14.71 -13.33
CA PHE A 74 -4.01 -15.04 -12.10
C PHE A 74 -3.65 -16.44 -11.56
N SER A 75 -2.77 -17.21 -12.24
CA SER A 75 -2.37 -18.54 -11.77
C SER A 75 -1.64 -18.52 -10.42
N LEU A 76 -1.15 -17.35 -10.00
CA LEU A 76 -0.45 -17.13 -8.73
C LEU A 76 -1.37 -16.69 -7.57
N ALA A 77 -2.62 -16.29 -7.86
CA ALA A 77 -3.61 -15.97 -6.82
C ALA A 77 -4.07 -17.28 -6.15
N ARG A 78 -3.52 -17.57 -4.97
CA ARG A 78 -3.83 -18.77 -4.19
C ARG A 78 -5.20 -18.67 -3.55
N SER A 79 -5.65 -17.45 -3.24
CA SER A 79 -7.03 -17.16 -2.87
C SER A 79 -7.75 -16.48 -4.03
N SER A 80 -8.32 -17.26 -4.95
CA SER A 80 -9.57 -16.81 -5.54
C SER A 80 -10.57 -16.84 -4.39
N PRO A 81 -11.17 -15.71 -3.94
CA PRO A 81 -12.33 -15.81 -3.09
C PRO A 81 -13.28 -16.74 -3.84
N LYS A 82 -13.56 -17.90 -3.24
CA LYS A 82 -14.70 -18.73 -3.66
C LYS A 82 -15.93 -17.91 -3.30
N LEU A 83 -16.18 -16.82 -4.04
CA LEU A 83 -17.51 -16.49 -4.49
C LEU A 83 -17.98 -17.79 -5.10
N LEU A 84 -18.68 -18.58 -4.29
CA LEU A 84 -19.31 -19.82 -4.68
C LEU A 84 -19.91 -19.57 -6.06
N VAL A 85 -19.26 -20.15 -7.07
CA VAL A 85 -19.81 -20.61 -8.34
C VAL A 85 -20.70 -19.59 -9.08
N GLN A 86 -20.20 -19.12 -10.24
CA GLN A 86 -20.91 -18.31 -11.25
C GLN A 86 -21.12 -16.82 -10.90
N LEU A 87 -20.13 -15.99 -11.24
CA LEU A 87 -20.24 -14.52 -11.41
C LEU A 87 -21.20 -14.08 -12.54
N GLY A 88 -22.08 -14.98 -12.99
CA GLY A 88 -23.19 -14.69 -13.91
C GLY A 88 -24.51 -14.35 -13.23
N ASN A 89 -24.72 -14.63 -11.93
CA ASN A 89 -26.07 -14.50 -11.35
C ASN A 89 -26.20 -14.02 -9.89
N GLU A 90 -25.21 -14.18 -9.02
CA GLU A 90 -25.37 -13.88 -7.58
C GLU A 90 -25.42 -12.35 -7.28
N LEU A 91 -24.62 -11.53 -7.97
CA LEU A 91 -24.70 -10.05 -7.85
C LEU A 91 -25.94 -9.45 -8.55
N SER A 92 -26.67 -10.24 -9.33
CA SER A 92 -27.91 -9.81 -9.98
C SER A 92 -29.08 -9.75 -8.99
N GLY A 93 -29.00 -10.47 -7.87
CA GLY A 93 -30.02 -10.48 -6.80
C GLY A 93 -29.79 -9.45 -5.68
N VAL A 94 -28.57 -8.91 -5.55
CA VAL A 94 -28.25 -7.90 -4.52
C VAL A 94 -28.55 -6.51 -5.05
N LYS A 95 -29.43 -5.77 -4.35
CA LYS A 95 -29.78 -4.39 -4.72
C LYS A 95 -28.56 -3.49 -4.57
N MET A 96 -27.92 -3.16 -5.70
CA MET A 96 -26.79 -2.24 -5.75
C MET A 96 -27.25 -0.79 -5.55
N PRO A 97 -26.41 0.09 -4.98
CA PRO A 97 -26.76 1.48 -4.74
C PRO A 97 -26.87 2.29 -6.05
N CYS A 98 -26.26 1.80 -7.14
CA CYS A 98 -26.35 2.39 -8.47
C CYS A 98 -26.19 1.34 -9.58
N SER A 99 -26.27 1.77 -10.84
CA SER A 99 -26.06 0.89 -11.99
C SER A 99 -24.60 0.42 -12.07
N VAL A 100 -24.42 -0.91 -12.09
CA VAL A 100 -23.10 -1.53 -12.11
C VAL A 100 -22.75 -1.95 -13.54
N SER A 101 -21.68 -1.36 -14.09
CA SER A 101 -21.19 -1.73 -15.42
C SER A 101 -20.39 -3.04 -15.37
N HIS A 102 -20.29 -3.75 -16.51
CA HIS A 102 -19.46 -4.94 -16.62
C HIS A 102 -17.98 -4.66 -16.32
N HIS A 103 -17.47 -3.51 -16.77
CA HIS A 103 -16.10 -3.07 -16.50
C HIS A 103 -15.85 -2.86 -14.99
N SER A 104 -16.78 -2.22 -14.29
CA SER A 104 -16.69 -2.00 -12.84
C SER A 104 -16.62 -3.33 -12.08
N ARG A 105 -17.43 -4.33 -12.47
CA ARG A 105 -17.40 -5.68 -11.86
C ARG A 105 -16.06 -6.35 -12.05
N ARG A 106 -15.50 -6.26 -13.27
CA ARG A 106 -14.20 -6.85 -13.59
C ARG A 106 -13.08 -6.23 -12.75
N PHE A 107 -13.02 -4.89 -12.65
CA PHE A 107 -12.00 -4.24 -11.81
C PHE A 107 -12.06 -4.70 -10.36
N ILE A 108 -13.26 -4.76 -9.78
CA ILE A 108 -13.44 -5.20 -8.39
C ILE A 108 -13.00 -6.66 -8.25
N HIS A 109 -13.45 -7.54 -9.14
CA HIS A 109 -13.04 -8.95 -9.12
C HIS A 109 -11.52 -9.10 -9.14
N ASP A 110 -10.87 -8.48 -10.13
CA ASP A 110 -9.43 -8.61 -10.34
C ASP A 110 -8.64 -8.01 -9.15
N PHE A 111 -9.11 -6.89 -8.60
CA PHE A 111 -8.56 -6.31 -7.37
C PHE A 111 -8.69 -7.25 -6.17
N MET A 112 -9.82 -7.92 -6.01
CA MET A 112 -10.09 -8.81 -4.87
C MET A 112 -9.24 -10.07 -4.91
N CYS A 113 -9.07 -10.68 -6.09
CA CYS A 113 -8.15 -11.80 -6.30
C CYS A 113 -6.71 -11.44 -5.92
N TYR A 114 -6.36 -10.17 -6.07
CA TYR A 114 -5.03 -9.67 -5.78
C TYR A 114 -4.83 -9.26 -4.32
N ALA A 115 -5.75 -8.46 -3.79
CA ALA A 115 -5.64 -7.85 -2.47
C ALA A 115 -5.63 -8.90 -1.35
N ALA A 116 -6.35 -10.02 -1.50
CA ALA A 116 -6.46 -11.03 -0.44
C ALA A 116 -5.09 -11.64 -0.07
N ASP A 117 -4.34 -12.17 -1.05
CA ASP A 117 -3.02 -12.77 -0.83
C ASP A 117 -1.96 -11.72 -0.44
N SER A 118 -2.06 -10.52 -0.99
CA SER A 118 -1.17 -9.40 -0.71
C SER A 118 -1.30 -8.83 0.71
N ILE A 119 -2.53 -8.78 1.23
CA ILE A 119 -2.82 -8.24 2.56
C ILE A 119 -2.65 -9.34 3.61
N TYR A 120 -2.97 -10.59 3.30
CA TYR A 120 -2.92 -11.70 4.25
C TYR A 120 -2.11 -12.87 3.69
N PRO A 121 -0.78 -12.86 3.84
CA PRO A 121 0.07 -13.90 3.30
C PRO A 121 -0.29 -15.27 3.89
N PRO A 122 -0.63 -16.28 3.07
CA PRO A 122 -1.12 -17.57 3.56
C PRO A 122 -0.07 -18.38 4.34
N HIS A 123 1.20 -17.97 4.28
CA HIS A 123 2.30 -18.59 5.02
C HIS A 123 2.34 -18.12 6.48
N LEU A 124 1.84 -16.91 6.74
CA LEU A 124 1.89 -16.24 8.05
C LEU A 124 0.51 -16.20 8.73
N CYS A 125 -0.57 -16.31 7.95
CA CYS A 125 -1.93 -16.24 8.44
C CYS A 125 -2.60 -17.62 8.56
N LEU A 126 -3.46 -17.79 9.57
CA LEU A 126 -4.40 -18.91 9.73
C LEU A 126 -5.60 -18.72 8.79
N GLU A 127 -5.98 -19.79 8.09
CA GLU A 127 -7.12 -19.89 7.16
C GLU A 127 -7.13 -18.85 5.99
N PRO A 128 -7.79 -19.14 4.85
CA PRO A 128 -8.02 -18.12 3.84
C PRO A 128 -8.96 -17.05 4.41
N TYR A 129 -8.52 -15.80 4.44
CA TYR A 129 -9.37 -14.68 4.85
C TYR A 129 -10.59 -14.57 3.93
N ASP A 130 -11.80 -14.70 4.50
CA ASP A 130 -13.05 -14.54 3.76
C ASP A 130 -13.35 -13.05 3.53
N ILE A 131 -12.69 -12.50 2.51
CA ILE A 131 -12.78 -11.10 2.11
C ILE A 131 -14.21 -10.69 1.70
N VAL A 132 -15.10 -11.65 1.40
CA VAL A 132 -16.50 -11.38 1.05
C VAL A 132 -17.32 -11.04 2.30
N LYS A 133 -16.94 -11.57 3.47
CA LYS A 133 -17.55 -11.21 4.76
C LYS A 133 -17.05 -9.88 5.32
N ASP A 134 -16.00 -9.34 4.72
CA ASP A 134 -15.38 -8.09 5.14
C ASP A 134 -16.33 -6.89 4.96
N ILE A 135 -16.22 -5.91 5.87
CA ILE A 135 -16.90 -4.63 5.77
C ILE A 135 -16.62 -3.94 4.43
N TRP A 136 -15.43 -4.15 3.84
CA TRP A 136 -15.02 -3.49 2.60
C TRP A 136 -15.91 -3.91 1.43
N ILE A 137 -16.40 -5.16 1.43
CA ILE A 137 -17.33 -5.64 0.43
C ILE A 137 -18.75 -5.26 0.79
N ARG A 138 -19.14 -5.35 2.07
CA ARG A 138 -20.51 -4.98 2.48
C ARG A 138 -20.84 -3.52 2.16
N TYR A 139 -19.91 -2.60 2.34
CA TYR A 139 -20.13 -1.17 2.06
C TYR A 139 -20.36 -0.84 0.59
N MET A 140 -19.88 -1.69 -0.34
CA MET A 140 -20.15 -1.49 -1.77
C MET A 140 -21.63 -1.66 -2.13
N PHE A 141 -22.36 -2.47 -1.34
CA PHE A 141 -23.77 -2.77 -1.60
C PHE A 141 -24.71 -1.74 -1.00
N ILE A 142 -24.27 -1.00 0.01
CA ILE A 142 -25.14 -0.09 0.76
C ILE A 142 -24.83 1.38 0.52
N ASP A 143 -23.72 1.72 -0.14
CA ASP A 143 -23.30 3.10 -0.33
C ASP A 143 -22.72 3.43 -1.72
N GLU A 144 -23.36 4.38 -2.41
CA GLU A 144 -22.97 4.79 -3.77
C GLU A 144 -21.60 5.48 -3.79
N ALA A 145 -21.31 6.33 -2.81
CA ALA A 145 -20.04 7.05 -2.74
C ALA A 145 -18.87 6.07 -2.58
N TYR A 146 -19.01 5.16 -1.62
CA TYR A 146 -18.08 4.07 -1.38
C TYR A 146 -17.90 3.18 -2.61
N TYR A 147 -18.99 2.76 -3.26
CA TYR A 147 -18.92 1.95 -4.48
C TYR A 147 -18.06 2.63 -5.58
N HIS A 148 -18.31 3.91 -5.86
CA HIS A 148 -17.53 4.64 -6.86
C HIS A 148 -16.05 4.75 -6.49
N CYS A 149 -15.73 5.04 -5.22
CA CYS A 149 -14.35 5.06 -4.74
C CYS A 149 -13.70 3.67 -4.82
N LEU A 150 -14.41 2.59 -4.51
CA LEU A 150 -13.87 1.23 -4.57
C LEU A 150 -13.55 0.83 -6.01
N VAL A 151 -14.40 1.16 -6.98
CA VAL A 151 -14.11 0.90 -8.40
C VAL A 151 -12.89 1.69 -8.87
N ALA A 152 -12.78 2.96 -8.48
CA ALA A 152 -11.62 3.79 -8.82
C ALA A 152 -10.33 3.26 -8.19
N LEU A 153 -10.37 2.80 -6.93
CA LEU A 153 -9.25 2.13 -6.27
C LEU A 153 -8.87 0.85 -7.00
N SER A 154 -9.86 0.02 -7.34
CA SER A 154 -9.64 -1.25 -8.03
C SER A 154 -8.97 -1.04 -9.38
N GLU A 155 -9.45 -0.07 -10.18
CA GLU A 155 -8.79 0.31 -11.43
C GLU A 155 -7.37 0.81 -11.19
N ALA A 156 -7.16 1.70 -10.22
CA ALA A 156 -5.84 2.26 -9.93
C ALA A 156 -4.84 1.18 -9.52
N CYS A 157 -5.27 0.21 -8.71
CA CYS A 157 -4.49 -0.97 -8.37
C CYS A 157 -4.11 -1.77 -9.61
N ILE A 158 -5.09 -2.13 -10.45
CA ILE A 158 -4.83 -2.92 -11.65
C ILE A 158 -3.87 -2.19 -12.60
N SER A 159 -4.14 -0.91 -12.87
CA SER A 159 -3.26 -0.05 -13.67
C SER A 159 -1.86 0.07 -13.07
N PHE A 160 -1.76 0.10 -11.73
CA PHE A 160 -0.47 0.08 -11.05
C PHE A 160 0.30 -1.22 -11.32
N ILE A 161 -0.36 -2.37 -11.22
CA ILE A 161 0.25 -3.70 -11.39
C ILE A 161 0.73 -3.89 -12.84
N VAL A 162 -0.10 -3.54 -13.82
CA VAL A 162 0.20 -3.75 -15.26
C VAL A 162 1.05 -2.63 -15.86
N HIS A 163 1.66 -1.77 -15.03
CA HIS A 163 2.50 -0.65 -15.47
C HIS A 163 1.79 0.34 -16.42
N ARG A 164 0.47 0.52 -16.27
CA ARG A 164 -0.27 1.54 -17.02
C ARG A 164 -0.10 2.90 -16.34
N GLU A 165 0.41 3.87 -17.09
CA GLU A 165 0.64 5.23 -16.58
C GLU A 165 -0.57 6.16 -16.76
N GLN A 166 -1.39 5.92 -17.78
CA GLN A 166 -2.54 6.78 -18.09
C GLN A 166 -3.80 6.35 -17.34
N ASP A 167 -4.52 7.33 -16.83
CA ASP A 167 -5.83 7.16 -16.21
C ASP A 167 -6.87 6.70 -17.22
N SER A 168 -7.62 5.64 -16.89
CA SER A 168 -8.73 5.22 -17.72
C SER A 168 -9.92 6.20 -17.62
N ALA A 169 -10.81 6.15 -18.61
CA ALA A 169 -12.04 6.93 -18.58
C ALA A 169 -12.94 6.49 -17.39
N GLU A 170 -12.98 5.19 -17.12
CA GLU A 170 -13.70 4.58 -16.01
C GLU A 170 -13.16 5.07 -14.67
N PHE A 171 -11.85 5.08 -14.48
CA PHE A 171 -11.22 5.63 -13.28
C PHE A 171 -11.64 7.08 -13.05
N THR A 172 -11.47 7.92 -14.08
CA THR A 172 -11.78 9.36 -14.00
C THR A 172 -13.26 9.58 -13.69
N GLN A 173 -14.15 8.81 -14.32
CA GLN A 173 -15.58 8.88 -14.10
C GLN A 173 -15.96 8.46 -12.68
N HIS A 174 -15.48 7.30 -12.22
CA HIS A 174 -15.79 6.79 -10.89
C HIS A 174 -15.19 7.66 -9.79
N LEU A 175 -13.95 8.13 -9.93
CA LEU A 175 -13.34 9.04 -8.97
C LEU A 175 -14.08 10.37 -8.90
N THR A 176 -14.42 10.98 -10.04
CA THR A 176 -15.15 12.26 -10.08
C THR A 176 -16.52 12.12 -9.42
N ARG A 177 -17.25 11.04 -9.74
CA ARG A 177 -18.57 10.77 -9.14
C ARG A 177 -18.45 10.48 -7.64
N GLY A 178 -17.47 9.68 -7.23
CA GLY A 178 -17.16 9.40 -5.83
C GLY A 178 -16.91 10.68 -5.04
N LEU A 179 -16.03 11.56 -5.52
CA LEU A 179 -15.72 12.85 -4.87
C LEU A 179 -16.96 13.75 -4.71
N GLN A 180 -17.83 13.82 -5.73
CA GLN A 180 -19.08 14.59 -5.64
C GLN A 180 -20.00 14.05 -4.54
N LEU A 181 -20.18 12.73 -4.47
CA LEU A 181 -21.02 12.08 -3.48
C LEU A 181 -20.42 12.16 -2.06
N VAL A 182 -19.10 12.01 -1.94
CA VAL A 182 -18.37 12.18 -0.68
C VAL A 182 -18.57 13.60 -0.14
N ASN A 183 -18.39 14.64 -0.97
CA ASN A 183 -18.62 16.02 -0.55
C ASN A 183 -20.06 16.26 -0.07
N ALA A 184 -21.05 15.70 -0.76
CA ALA A 184 -22.45 15.79 -0.34
C ALA A 184 -22.69 15.08 1.00
N LYS A 185 -22.13 13.86 1.17
CA LYS A 185 -22.23 13.08 2.39
C LYS A 185 -21.59 13.78 3.60
N LEU A 186 -20.41 14.35 3.42
CA LEU A 186 -19.67 15.05 4.47
C LEU A 186 -20.32 16.36 4.89
N SER A 187 -21.23 16.90 4.08
CA SER A 187 -22.06 18.06 4.43
C SER A 187 -23.33 17.67 5.20
N GLY A 188 -23.60 16.37 5.38
CA GLY A 188 -24.81 15.85 6.00
C GLY A 188 -24.60 15.24 7.38
N VAL A 189 -25.69 14.73 7.97
CA VAL A 189 -25.69 14.13 9.32
C VAL A 189 -24.87 12.85 9.45
N HIS A 190 -24.57 12.18 8.32
CA HIS A 190 -23.80 10.93 8.29
C HIS A 190 -22.31 11.13 8.01
N ALA A 191 -21.81 12.38 8.09
CA ALA A 191 -20.42 12.73 7.79
C ALA A 191 -19.40 11.94 8.61
N LEU A 192 -19.73 11.53 9.83
CA LEU A 192 -18.83 10.79 10.73
C LEU A 192 -19.13 9.28 10.80
N SER A 193 -20.04 8.77 9.96
CA SER A 193 -20.38 7.34 9.92
C SER A 193 -19.17 6.47 9.53
N ASP A 194 -19.19 5.19 9.92
CA ASP A 194 -18.16 4.21 9.50
C ASP A 194 -17.97 4.21 7.99
N VAL A 195 -19.06 4.17 7.24
CA VAL A 195 -19.02 4.18 5.78
C VAL A 195 -18.35 5.45 5.25
N ALA A 196 -18.63 6.63 5.83
CA ALA A 196 -17.99 7.88 5.41
C ALA A 196 -16.47 7.86 5.66
N ILE A 197 -16.05 7.43 6.84
CA ILE A 197 -14.64 7.25 7.21
C ILE A 197 -13.96 6.26 6.26
N CYS A 198 -14.62 5.13 6.01
CA CYS A 198 -14.17 4.09 5.10
C CYS A 198 -14.01 4.62 3.66
N THR A 199 -14.95 5.45 3.17
CA THR A 199 -14.84 6.07 1.85
C THR A 199 -13.65 7.03 1.77
N VAL A 200 -13.37 7.80 2.82
CA VAL A 200 -12.19 8.69 2.85
C VAL A 200 -10.88 7.89 2.91
N ILE A 201 -10.85 6.74 3.61
CA ILE A 201 -9.72 5.79 3.55
C ILE A 201 -9.47 5.34 2.10
N LEU A 202 -10.52 5.01 1.33
CA LEU A 202 -10.35 4.65 -0.09
C LEU A 202 -9.73 5.78 -0.91
N LEU A 203 -10.10 7.04 -0.66
CA LEU A 203 -9.48 8.20 -1.34
C LEU A 203 -7.99 8.36 -1.01
N CYS A 204 -7.60 8.09 0.24
CA CYS A 204 -6.19 8.03 0.63
C CYS A 204 -5.45 6.93 -0.13
N LEU A 205 -6.03 5.71 -0.20
CA LEU A 205 -5.42 4.60 -0.93
C LEU A 205 -5.28 4.87 -2.43
N ILE A 206 -6.30 5.47 -3.07
CA ILE A 206 -6.24 5.86 -4.49
C ILE A 206 -5.07 6.80 -4.76
N SER A 207 -4.93 7.86 -3.96
CA SER A 207 -3.86 8.85 -4.12
C SER A 207 -2.47 8.27 -3.79
N SER A 208 -2.39 7.36 -2.82
CA SER A 208 -1.17 6.63 -2.48
C SER A 208 -0.68 5.75 -3.62
N ILE A 209 -1.57 4.92 -4.22
CA ILE A 209 -1.24 4.05 -5.37
C ILE A 209 -0.81 4.86 -6.59
N ARG A 210 -1.42 6.03 -6.79
CA ARG A 210 -1.05 6.98 -7.85
C ARG A 210 0.26 7.73 -7.57
N LYS A 211 0.90 7.49 -6.42
CA LYS A 211 2.17 8.09 -6.00
C LYS A 211 2.09 9.61 -5.88
N ILE A 212 0.99 10.12 -5.35
CA ILE A 212 0.76 11.55 -5.12
C ILE A 212 0.69 11.78 -3.59
N PRO A 213 1.84 11.83 -2.89
CA PRO A 213 1.87 11.88 -1.43
C PRO A 213 1.26 13.17 -0.87
N SER A 214 1.36 14.29 -1.59
CA SER A 214 0.72 15.56 -1.21
C SER A 214 -0.82 15.47 -1.18
N GLN A 215 -1.42 14.79 -2.17
CA GLN A 215 -2.86 14.56 -2.20
C GLN A 215 -3.29 13.54 -1.13
N THR A 216 -2.49 12.49 -0.95
CA THR A 216 -2.71 11.49 0.10
C THR A 216 -2.75 12.15 1.48
N LYS A 217 -1.81 13.07 1.74
CA LYS A 217 -1.75 13.87 2.98
C LYS A 217 -3.03 14.71 3.19
N VAL A 218 -3.54 15.37 2.16
CA VAL A 218 -4.79 16.16 2.26
C VAL A 218 -5.97 15.28 2.67
N HIS A 219 -6.15 14.12 2.02
CA HIS A 219 -7.22 13.19 2.38
C HIS A 219 -7.05 12.63 3.79
N PHE A 220 -5.81 12.33 4.17
CA PHE A 220 -5.47 11.78 5.47
C PHE A 220 -5.65 12.79 6.62
N ASP A 221 -5.34 14.06 6.40
CA ASP A 221 -5.61 15.12 7.39
C ASP A 221 -7.11 15.30 7.61
N GLY A 222 -7.89 15.20 6.55
CA GLY A 222 -9.35 15.14 6.63
C GLY A 222 -9.84 13.92 7.40
N LEU A 223 -9.26 12.74 7.16
CA LEU A 223 -9.54 11.52 7.90
C LEU A 223 -9.25 11.68 9.41
N CYS A 224 -8.08 12.19 9.76
CA CYS A 224 -7.71 12.47 11.16
C CYS A 224 -8.71 13.42 11.82
N ARG A 225 -9.13 14.47 11.11
CA ARG A 225 -10.16 15.40 11.61
C ARG A 225 -11.51 14.70 11.82
N MET A 226 -11.94 13.83 10.92
CA MET A 226 -13.19 13.06 11.09
C MET A 226 -13.11 12.15 12.32
N ILE A 227 -11.99 11.45 12.51
CA ILE A 227 -11.76 10.58 13.67
C ILE A 227 -11.81 11.40 14.96
N ASN A 228 -11.13 12.54 15.00
CA ASN A 228 -11.11 13.42 16.17
C ASN A 228 -12.50 13.97 16.51
N LEU A 229 -13.28 14.38 15.50
CA LEU A 229 -14.65 14.87 15.69
C LEU A 229 -15.62 13.76 16.15
N ARG A 230 -15.32 12.50 15.82
CA ARG A 230 -16.05 11.34 16.34
C ARG A 230 -15.64 10.97 17.78
N GLY A 231 -14.63 11.64 18.33
CA GLY A 231 -14.12 11.40 19.68
C GLY A 231 -12.84 10.57 19.73
N GLY A 232 -12.11 10.42 18.62
CA GLY A 232 -10.83 9.71 18.54
C GLY A 232 -10.95 8.23 18.21
N LEU A 233 -9.79 7.55 18.07
CA LEU A 233 -9.71 6.16 17.60
C LEU A 233 -10.50 5.14 18.44
N HIS A 234 -10.66 5.38 19.74
CA HIS A 234 -11.40 4.48 20.61
C HIS A 234 -12.90 4.39 20.28
N HIS A 235 -13.45 5.37 19.56
CA HIS A 235 -14.82 5.34 19.05
C HIS A 235 -14.97 4.56 17.73
N LEU A 236 -13.86 4.02 17.19
CA LEU A 236 -13.86 3.09 16.07
C LEU A 236 -13.75 1.61 16.51
N LYS A 237 -13.79 1.33 17.82
CA LYS A 237 -13.61 -0.04 18.36
C LYS A 237 -14.65 -1.05 17.87
N GLU A 238 -15.86 -0.60 17.57
CA GLU A 238 -16.92 -1.43 16.97
C GLU A 238 -16.53 -1.92 15.57
N ASN A 239 -15.57 -1.24 14.93
CA ASN A 239 -15.08 -1.55 13.61
C ASN A 239 -13.54 -1.48 13.53
N PRO A 240 -12.83 -2.52 14.02
CA PRO A 240 -11.38 -2.52 14.15
C PRO A 240 -10.64 -2.34 12.82
N PHE A 241 -11.25 -2.70 11.69
CA PHE A 241 -10.68 -2.52 10.35
C PHE A 241 -10.45 -1.05 9.99
N LEU A 242 -11.32 -0.14 10.45
CA LEU A 242 -11.15 1.29 10.19
C LEU A 242 -9.93 1.83 10.93
N THR A 243 -9.71 1.36 12.17
CA THR A 243 -8.54 1.74 12.96
C THR A 243 -7.27 1.24 12.30
N GLU A 244 -7.23 -0.05 11.92
CA GLU A 244 -6.08 -0.66 11.25
C GLU A 244 -5.72 0.06 9.95
N LYS A 245 -6.68 0.31 9.06
CA LYS A 245 -6.38 1.00 7.79
C LYS A 245 -5.98 2.46 7.98
N ALA A 246 -6.58 3.18 8.92
CA ALA A 246 -6.18 4.55 9.23
C ALA A 246 -4.72 4.59 9.74
N GLN A 247 -4.38 3.70 10.67
CA GLN A 247 -3.02 3.54 11.20
C GLN A 247 -2.00 3.14 10.12
N ARG A 248 -2.38 2.25 9.21
CA ARG A 248 -1.51 1.84 8.10
C ARG A 248 -1.22 3.00 7.13
N LEU A 249 -2.23 3.82 6.82
CA LEU A 249 -2.06 5.02 6.00
C LEU A 249 -1.15 6.04 6.68
N ASP A 250 -1.25 6.19 8.01
CA ASP A 250 -0.39 7.07 8.79
C ASP A 250 1.07 6.65 8.70
N ILE A 251 1.35 5.36 8.93
CA ILE A 251 2.69 4.77 8.77
C ILE A 251 3.22 5.02 7.35
N GLU A 252 2.39 4.73 6.34
CA GLU A 252 2.80 4.92 4.95
C GLU A 252 3.18 6.38 4.65
N LEU A 253 2.37 7.34 5.10
CA LEU A 253 2.64 8.76 4.93
C LEU A 253 3.88 9.21 5.71
N ALA A 254 4.04 8.78 6.95
CA ALA A 254 5.22 9.06 7.76
C ALA A 254 6.51 8.61 7.06
N LEU A 255 6.49 7.40 6.48
CA LEU A 255 7.63 6.86 5.74
C LEU A 255 7.87 7.54 4.39
N GLN A 256 6.81 7.95 3.69
CA GLN A 256 6.91 8.63 2.38
C GLN A 256 7.41 10.07 2.53
N LEU A 257 6.89 10.79 3.52
CA LEU A 257 7.15 12.22 3.71
C LEU A 257 8.26 12.49 4.72
N GLY A 258 8.70 11.48 5.46
CA GLY A 258 9.65 11.63 6.56
C GLY A 258 9.03 12.11 7.86
N CYS A 259 7.76 12.50 7.88
CA CYS A 259 7.14 13.14 9.03
C CYS A 259 6.79 12.16 10.17
N GLN A 260 6.45 12.72 11.33
CA GLN A 260 5.90 11.95 12.44
C GLN A 260 4.47 11.46 12.13
N THR A 261 4.12 10.31 12.69
CA THR A 261 2.75 9.76 12.67
C THR A 261 1.78 10.67 13.42
N GLN A 262 0.57 10.85 12.89
CA GLN A 262 -0.45 11.74 13.46
C GLN A 262 -1.45 11.02 14.37
N LEU A 263 -1.63 9.71 14.18
CA LEU A 263 -2.48 8.88 14.99
C LEU A 263 -1.66 8.22 16.10
N SER A 264 -2.33 7.86 17.19
CA SER A 264 -1.68 7.17 18.30
C SER A 264 -1.46 5.69 18.00
N ALA A 265 -0.28 5.19 18.38
CA ALA A 265 0.00 3.76 18.40
C ALA A 265 -1.01 3.01 19.28
N THR A 266 -1.35 1.79 18.87
CA THR A 266 -2.21 0.92 19.66
C THR A 266 -1.44 0.40 20.87
N THR A 267 -1.97 0.57 22.08
CA THR A 267 -1.37 0.04 23.33
C THR A 267 -1.58 -1.46 23.53
N LYS A 268 -1.78 -2.21 22.43
CA LYS A 268 -1.92 -3.66 22.47
C LYS A 268 -0.61 -4.25 22.96
N ARG A 269 -0.70 -5.13 23.97
CA ARG A 269 0.46 -5.89 24.42
C ARG A 269 0.75 -7.02 23.42
N LEU A 270 2.03 -7.32 23.21
CA LEU A 270 2.46 -8.34 22.24
C LEU A 270 1.98 -9.75 22.58
N ASP A 271 1.83 -10.07 23.86
CA ASP A 271 1.26 -11.33 24.35
C ASP A 271 -0.20 -11.54 23.95
N ASN A 272 -0.98 -10.47 23.80
CA ASN A 272 -2.34 -10.54 23.26
C ASN A 272 -2.36 -10.87 21.76
N LEU A 273 -1.28 -10.57 21.04
CA LEU A 273 -1.15 -10.78 19.59
C LEU A 273 -0.44 -12.10 19.27
N LEU A 274 0.47 -12.53 20.14
CA LEU A 274 1.35 -13.68 19.98
C LEU A 274 1.20 -14.58 21.22
N PRO A 275 0.43 -15.67 21.15
CA PRO A 275 0.19 -16.56 22.29
C PRO A 275 1.47 -17.11 22.93
N ASN A 276 2.51 -17.35 22.12
CA ASN A 276 3.79 -17.90 22.56
C ASN A 276 4.82 -16.80 22.88
N TYR A 277 4.40 -15.54 23.05
CA TYR A 277 5.34 -14.44 23.27
C TYR A 277 6.22 -14.65 24.50
N TYR A 278 5.71 -15.23 25.60
CA TYR A 278 6.51 -15.45 26.81
C TYR A 278 7.25 -16.79 26.85
N ASP A 279 7.24 -17.57 25.77
CA ASP A 279 7.96 -18.84 25.73
C ASP A 279 9.48 -18.59 25.75
N PRO A 280 10.21 -19.08 26.79
CA PRO A 280 11.65 -18.92 26.91
C PRO A 280 12.44 -19.51 25.73
N ALA A 281 11.86 -20.45 24.97
CA ALA A 281 12.50 -21.04 23.80
C ALA A 281 12.88 -20.00 22.73
N PHE A 282 12.22 -18.83 22.72
CA PHE A 282 12.50 -17.74 21.77
C PHE A 282 13.41 -16.64 22.33
N GLU A 283 13.78 -16.73 23.62
CA GLU A 283 14.71 -15.82 24.31
C GLU A 283 16.17 -16.21 24.01
N SER A 284 16.60 -15.96 22.77
CA SER A 284 17.98 -16.16 22.34
C SER A 284 18.70 -14.82 22.12
N PRO A 285 20.02 -14.71 22.34
CA PRO A 285 20.77 -13.48 22.06
C PRO A 285 20.51 -12.96 20.65
N SER A 286 20.31 -11.65 20.51
CA SER A 286 20.15 -11.00 19.21
C SER A 286 21.46 -10.33 18.83
N LEU A 287 22.11 -10.78 17.75
CA LEU A 287 23.35 -10.16 17.28
C LEU A 287 23.11 -8.70 16.87
N LEU A 288 21.95 -8.42 16.26
CA LEU A 288 21.55 -7.05 15.93
C LEU A 288 21.35 -6.19 17.19
N ALA A 289 20.75 -6.75 18.26
CA ALA A 289 20.60 -6.01 19.52
C ALA A 289 21.96 -5.75 20.18
N ASN A 290 22.88 -6.70 20.10
CA ASN A 290 24.25 -6.51 20.60
C ASN A 290 24.97 -5.36 19.87
N ALA A 291 24.72 -5.17 18.57
CA ALA A 291 25.29 -4.05 17.81
C ALA A 291 24.86 -2.67 18.32
N VAL A 292 23.74 -2.58 19.05
CA VAL A 292 23.19 -1.33 19.60
C VAL A 292 23.10 -1.34 21.13
N VAL A 293 23.72 -2.29 21.82
CA VAL A 293 23.62 -2.45 23.29
C VAL A 293 24.15 -1.24 24.07
N HIS A 294 25.12 -0.52 23.50
CA HIS A 294 25.69 0.71 24.04
C HIS A 294 25.12 1.98 23.38
N GLY A 295 24.10 1.83 22.52
CA GLY A 295 23.42 2.91 21.81
C GLY A 295 22.16 3.40 22.52
N ASP A 296 21.16 3.81 21.74
CA ASP A 296 19.85 4.21 22.28
C ASP A 296 19.09 2.98 22.82
N LEU A 297 18.70 3.04 24.11
CA LEU A 297 17.98 1.95 24.79
C LEU A 297 16.69 1.54 24.08
N ARG A 298 15.97 2.49 23.49
CA ARG A 298 14.70 2.22 22.79
C ARG A 298 14.95 1.41 21.52
N VAL A 299 16.03 1.72 20.79
CA VAL A 299 16.47 0.96 19.60
C VAL A 299 16.90 -0.45 20.01
N PHE A 300 17.65 -0.59 21.10
CA PHE A 300 18.00 -1.90 21.65
C PHE A 300 16.75 -2.75 21.98
N MET A 301 15.81 -2.19 22.73
CA MET A 301 14.58 -2.89 23.14
C MET A 301 13.75 -3.35 21.94
N ILE A 302 13.47 -2.45 20.98
CA ILE A 302 12.66 -2.82 19.81
C ILE A 302 13.38 -3.85 18.91
N THR A 303 14.72 -3.80 18.86
CA THR A 303 15.52 -4.79 18.14
C THR A 303 15.35 -6.19 18.74
N GLN A 304 15.43 -6.31 20.07
CA GLN A 304 15.20 -7.58 20.76
C GLN A 304 13.79 -8.12 20.49
N GLU A 305 12.79 -7.25 20.60
CA GLU A 305 11.40 -7.64 20.38
C GLU A 305 11.16 -8.10 18.94
N ILE A 306 11.60 -7.34 17.94
CA ILE A 306 11.46 -7.72 16.53
C ILE A 306 12.19 -9.04 16.27
N THR A 307 13.40 -9.22 16.81
CA THR A 307 14.14 -10.50 16.69
C THR A 307 13.29 -11.65 17.24
N LYS A 308 12.75 -11.50 18.45
CA LYS A 308 11.92 -12.52 19.09
C LYS A 308 10.66 -12.83 18.29
N VAL A 309 9.95 -11.80 17.82
CA VAL A 309 8.76 -11.93 16.98
C VAL A 309 9.08 -12.72 15.71
N THR A 310 10.18 -12.42 15.03
CA THR A 310 10.56 -13.12 13.81
C THR A 310 10.85 -14.60 14.03
N ARG A 311 11.47 -14.96 15.18
CA ARG A 311 11.66 -16.37 15.57
C ARG A 311 10.34 -17.08 15.84
N ILE A 312 9.40 -16.42 16.51
CA ILE A 312 8.06 -16.96 16.73
C ILE A 312 7.37 -17.22 15.39
N LEU A 313 7.44 -16.27 14.44
CA LEU A 313 6.82 -16.41 13.11
C LEU A 313 7.45 -17.54 12.27
N ASN A 314 8.73 -17.83 12.45
CA ASN A 314 9.39 -18.96 11.79
C ASN A 314 9.15 -20.30 12.50
N ALA A 315 8.61 -20.30 13.72
CA ALA A 315 8.37 -21.54 14.43
C ALA A 315 7.38 -22.40 13.64
N THR A 316 7.71 -23.67 13.42
CA THR A 316 6.91 -24.61 12.60
C THR A 316 5.65 -25.11 13.30
N VAL A 317 5.38 -24.64 14.52
CA VAL A 317 4.20 -24.99 15.31
C VAL A 317 2.99 -24.25 14.77
N PRO A 318 1.83 -24.88 14.52
CA PRO A 318 0.63 -24.20 14.01
C PRO A 318 0.21 -22.93 14.79
N ALA A 319 0.56 -22.84 16.07
CA ALA A 319 0.33 -21.69 16.95
C ALA A 319 1.19 -20.44 16.62
N SER A 320 2.17 -20.53 15.71
CA SER A 320 2.95 -19.38 15.22
C SER A 320 2.23 -18.58 14.14
N ARG A 321 1.25 -19.19 13.46
CA ARG A 321 0.42 -18.51 12.46
C ARG A 321 -0.61 -17.66 13.16
N LEU A 322 -0.84 -16.47 12.61
CA LEU A 322 -1.71 -15.49 13.22
C LEU A 322 -3.03 -15.41 12.49
N TYR A 323 -4.10 -15.05 13.19
CA TYR A 323 -5.30 -14.61 12.48
C TYR A 323 -4.96 -13.36 11.64
N PRO A 324 -5.55 -13.21 10.43
CA PRO A 324 -5.30 -12.08 9.52
C PRO A 324 -5.25 -10.70 10.19
N LEU A 325 -6.20 -10.40 11.09
CA LEU A 325 -6.23 -9.14 11.83
C LEU A 325 -5.10 -9.02 12.86
N ALA A 326 -4.80 -10.10 13.58
CA ALA A 326 -3.71 -10.12 14.56
C ALA A 326 -2.34 -9.93 13.90
N PHE A 327 -2.15 -10.47 12.69
CA PHE A 327 -0.96 -10.21 11.88
C PHE A 327 -0.84 -8.72 11.51
N GLN A 328 -1.92 -8.10 11.02
CA GLN A 328 -1.90 -6.68 10.67
C GLN A 328 -1.68 -5.79 11.90
N ASP A 329 -2.30 -6.13 13.03
CA ASP A 329 -2.08 -5.44 14.31
C ASP A 329 -0.62 -5.53 14.77
N LEU A 330 0.00 -6.71 14.67
CA LEU A 330 1.40 -6.93 15.03
C LEU A 330 2.33 -6.06 14.19
N VAL A 331 2.19 -6.11 12.87
CA VAL A 331 3.01 -5.33 11.94
C VAL A 331 2.83 -3.82 12.18
N THR A 332 1.58 -3.38 12.32
CA THR A 332 1.23 -1.98 12.60
C THR A 332 1.84 -1.53 13.92
N HIS A 333 1.66 -2.30 15.00
CA HIS A 333 2.16 -2.00 16.33
C HIS A 333 3.69 -1.87 16.35
N LEU A 334 4.41 -2.85 15.80
CA LEU A 334 5.87 -2.82 15.76
C LEU A 334 6.38 -1.64 14.91
N THR A 335 5.74 -1.36 13.78
CA THR A 335 6.16 -0.24 12.91
C THR A 335 5.96 1.11 13.60
N TYR A 336 4.82 1.33 14.27
CA TYR A 336 4.61 2.52 15.11
C TYR A 336 5.71 2.67 16.15
N ARG A 337 6.04 1.59 16.86
CA ARG A 337 7.08 1.65 17.89
C ARG A 337 8.46 2.03 17.35
N VAL A 338 8.82 1.60 16.14
CA VAL A 338 10.07 2.03 15.50
C VAL A 338 9.99 3.52 15.11
N LEU A 339 8.85 3.98 14.55
CA LEU A 339 8.64 5.38 14.18
C LEU A 339 8.53 6.33 15.38
N ASP A 340 8.03 5.86 16.52
CA ASP A 340 7.90 6.62 17.77
C ASP A 340 9.27 6.89 18.42
N ILE A 341 10.28 6.07 18.13
CA ILE A 341 11.66 6.34 18.55
C ILE A 341 12.15 7.62 17.87
N GLU A 342 12.00 7.65 16.55
CA GLU A 342 12.39 8.76 15.69
C GLU A 342 11.73 8.66 14.31
N PRO A 343 11.20 9.77 13.75
CA PRO A 343 10.78 9.81 12.35
C PRO A 343 11.95 9.60 11.39
N VAL A 344 11.67 9.28 10.13
CA VAL A 344 12.73 8.94 9.15
C VAL A 344 13.71 10.09 8.92
N ASP A 345 13.22 11.33 8.94
CA ASP A 345 14.02 12.55 8.77
C ASP A 345 14.53 13.14 10.09
N GLY A 346 14.32 12.43 11.21
CA GLY A 346 14.77 12.86 12.53
C GLY A 346 16.28 12.80 12.71
N CYS A 347 16.78 13.52 13.73
CA CYS A 347 18.20 13.70 14.01
C CYS A 347 18.55 13.64 15.52
N GLN A 348 17.67 13.04 16.33
CA GLN A 348 17.82 12.86 17.77
C GLN A 348 18.65 11.63 18.15
N LEU A 349 18.67 10.58 17.34
CA LEU A 349 19.45 9.37 17.58
C LEU A 349 20.95 9.66 17.47
N VAL A 350 21.72 9.10 18.42
CA VAL A 350 23.17 9.24 18.49
C VAL A 350 23.84 7.89 18.24
N GLY A 351 24.95 7.92 17.52
CA GLY A 351 25.75 6.76 17.15
C GLY A 351 25.38 6.22 15.77
N ALA A 352 26.36 6.17 14.88
CA ALA A 352 26.13 5.80 13.49
C ALA A 352 25.55 4.39 13.30
N VAL A 353 25.94 3.42 14.15
CA VAL A 353 25.37 2.06 14.15
C VAL A 353 23.91 2.07 14.62
N THR A 354 23.59 2.80 15.69
CA THR A 354 22.21 2.97 16.19
C THR A 354 21.29 3.53 15.11
N ILE A 355 21.73 4.59 14.41
CA ILE A 355 20.97 5.22 13.34
C ILE A 355 20.75 4.23 12.19
N ALA A 356 21.82 3.55 11.74
CA ALA A 356 21.72 2.57 10.65
C ALA A 356 20.79 1.40 11.01
N VAL A 357 20.86 0.88 12.24
CA VAL A 357 19.97 -0.18 12.72
C VAL A 357 18.53 0.30 12.80
N HIS A 358 18.25 1.50 13.31
CA HIS A 358 16.89 2.05 13.34
C HIS A 358 16.29 2.17 11.92
N ARG A 359 17.03 2.78 10.98
CA ARG A 359 16.58 2.89 9.57
C ARG A 359 16.46 1.52 8.90
N GLY A 360 17.35 0.58 9.26
CA GLY A 360 17.29 -0.81 8.83
C GLY A 360 16.06 -1.54 9.33
N LEU A 361 15.65 -1.32 10.58
CA LEU A 361 14.42 -1.87 11.15
C LEU A 361 13.18 -1.29 10.48
N LEU A 362 13.15 0.00 10.14
CA LEU A 362 12.05 0.57 9.35
C LEU A 362 11.95 -0.10 7.97
N ALA A 363 13.08 -0.28 7.28
CA ALA A 363 13.12 -0.98 6.00
C ALA A 363 12.72 -2.45 6.13
N PHE A 364 13.10 -3.12 7.24
CA PHE A 364 12.70 -4.49 7.55
C PHE A 364 11.20 -4.58 7.81
N MET A 365 10.63 -3.70 8.63
CA MET A 365 9.19 -3.71 8.92
C MET A 365 8.34 -3.51 7.65
N LEU A 366 8.86 -2.76 6.69
CA LEU A 366 8.16 -2.56 5.42
C LEU A 366 8.07 -3.81 4.54
N THR A 367 8.92 -4.82 4.73
CA THR A 367 8.79 -6.11 4.02
C THR A 367 7.49 -6.83 4.38
N PHE A 368 6.90 -6.52 5.54
CA PHE A 368 5.59 -7.01 5.98
C PHE A 368 4.42 -6.15 5.45
N VAL A 369 4.67 -4.85 5.20
CA VAL A 369 3.62 -3.87 4.88
C VAL A 369 3.30 -3.83 3.38
N THR A 370 4.25 -4.18 2.51
CA THR A 370 4.07 -4.02 1.06
C THR A 370 4.17 -5.34 0.30
N GLN A 371 3.02 -5.96 0.03
CA GLN A 371 2.93 -6.98 -1.00
C GLN A 371 1.81 -6.68 -1.98
N ILE A 372 1.46 -5.39 -2.21
CA ILE A 372 0.52 -5.07 -3.29
C ILE A 372 1.06 -5.77 -4.54
N SER A 373 2.30 -5.58 -4.98
CA SER A 373 2.89 -6.41 -6.05
C SER A 373 4.28 -6.95 -5.75
N ARG A 374 4.57 -8.19 -6.18
CA ARG A 374 5.94 -8.73 -6.27
C ARG A 374 6.82 -7.90 -7.23
N GLN A 375 6.22 -7.17 -8.17
CA GLN A 375 6.93 -6.49 -9.26
C GLN A 375 6.98 -4.95 -9.14
N ARG A 376 6.00 -4.32 -8.46
CA ARG A 376 5.94 -2.86 -8.32
C ARG A 376 5.74 -2.44 -6.86
N ARG A 377 6.64 -1.58 -6.37
CA ARG A 377 6.60 -1.03 -5.01
C ARG A 377 6.24 0.45 -5.01
N ILE A 378 5.59 0.86 -3.94
CA ILE A 378 5.41 2.26 -3.62
C ILE A 378 6.79 2.81 -3.21
N PRO A 379 7.26 3.93 -3.79
CA PRO A 379 8.57 4.46 -3.47
C PRO A 379 8.56 5.18 -2.11
N TYR A 380 9.57 4.92 -1.29
CA TYR A 380 9.81 5.62 -0.02
C TYR A 380 11.17 6.35 -0.10
N PRO A 381 11.24 7.47 -0.84
CA PRO A 381 12.51 8.12 -1.18
C PRO A 381 13.25 8.64 0.06
N VAL A 382 12.53 9.13 1.08
CA VAL A 382 13.13 9.64 2.32
C VAL A 382 13.84 8.52 3.08
N LEU A 383 13.16 7.40 3.33
CA LEU A 383 13.77 6.23 3.97
C LEU A 383 14.90 5.65 3.11
N LYS A 384 14.72 5.62 1.79
CA LYS A 384 15.75 5.15 0.86
C LYS A 384 17.04 5.92 1.00
N ASN A 385 16.97 7.24 0.96
CA ASN A 385 18.15 8.09 1.05
C ASN A 385 18.74 8.04 2.45
N SER A 386 17.90 8.19 3.49
CA SER A 386 18.34 8.14 4.89
C SER A 386 19.08 6.83 5.24
N LEU A 387 18.56 5.68 4.80
CA LEU A 387 19.23 4.40 5.03
C LEU A 387 20.55 4.30 4.25
N LYS A 388 20.60 4.76 2.99
CA LYS A 388 21.84 4.75 2.22
C LYS A 388 22.91 5.63 2.87
N ASP A 389 22.54 6.83 3.28
CA ASP A 389 23.44 7.77 3.92
C ASP A 389 23.96 7.22 5.25
N ALA A 390 23.11 6.56 6.04
CA ALA A 390 23.52 5.89 7.28
C ALA A 390 24.51 4.74 7.03
N LEU A 391 24.29 3.93 5.99
CA LEU A 391 25.16 2.79 5.64
C LEU A 391 26.47 3.23 4.96
N ASP A 392 26.50 4.43 4.38
CA ASP A 392 27.68 5.04 3.78
C ASP A 392 28.49 5.91 4.77
N HIS A 393 27.97 6.12 5.96
CA HIS A 393 28.60 6.99 6.95
C HIS A 393 29.95 6.41 7.41
N PRO A 394 31.05 7.19 7.40
CA PRO A 394 32.38 6.68 7.76
C PRO A 394 32.45 6.09 9.18
N GLU A 395 31.77 6.70 10.15
CA GLU A 395 31.71 6.20 11.52
C GLU A 395 30.93 4.89 11.62
N PHE A 396 29.90 4.71 10.78
CA PHE A 396 29.19 3.42 10.71
C PHE A 396 30.14 2.35 10.19
N LEU A 397 30.81 2.60 9.05
CA LEU A 397 31.73 1.67 8.41
C LEU A 397 32.93 1.30 9.29
N ALA A 398 33.35 2.19 10.19
CA ALA A 398 34.44 1.94 11.12
C ALA A 398 34.05 1.07 12.33
N ASN A 399 32.78 1.07 12.72
CA ASN A 399 32.32 0.48 13.98
C ASN A 399 31.37 -0.71 13.81
N VAL A 400 30.72 -0.86 12.65
CA VAL A 400 29.76 -1.95 12.41
C VAL A 400 30.48 -3.29 12.28
N ASP A 401 29.95 -4.33 12.91
CA ASP A 401 30.43 -5.68 12.66
C ASP A 401 30.02 -6.14 11.24
N PRO A 402 30.85 -6.96 10.56
CA PRO A 402 30.57 -7.35 9.18
C PRO A 402 29.23 -8.07 8.99
N ALA A 403 28.76 -8.84 9.98
CA ALA A 403 27.52 -9.61 9.87
C ALA A 403 26.28 -8.69 9.95
N THR A 404 26.27 -7.71 10.87
CA THR A 404 25.24 -6.68 10.95
C THR A 404 25.20 -5.85 9.67
N HIS A 405 26.37 -5.50 9.13
CA HIS A 405 26.43 -4.77 7.87
C HIS A 405 25.82 -5.58 6.72
N VAL A 406 26.12 -6.89 6.62
CA VAL A 406 25.51 -7.77 5.62
C VAL A 406 23.99 -7.82 5.79
N TRP A 407 23.47 -8.00 7.01
CA TRP A 407 22.01 -8.00 7.25
C TRP A 407 21.37 -6.68 6.80
N LEU A 408 21.94 -5.53 7.19
CA LEU A 408 21.44 -4.21 6.80
C LEU A 408 21.44 -4.01 5.28
N LEU A 409 22.49 -4.43 4.59
CA LEU A 409 22.60 -4.35 3.14
C LEU A 409 21.57 -5.24 2.45
N ILE A 410 21.35 -6.46 2.93
CA ILE A 410 20.35 -7.37 2.38
C ILE A 410 18.94 -6.81 2.59
N VAL A 411 18.61 -6.30 3.78
CA VAL A 411 17.32 -5.65 4.05
C VAL A 411 17.11 -4.42 3.15
N ALA A 412 18.15 -3.58 3.00
CA ALA A 412 18.11 -2.44 2.09
C ALA A 412 17.89 -2.90 0.63
N GLY A 413 18.56 -3.96 0.19
CA GLY A 413 18.36 -4.54 -1.13
C GLY A 413 16.95 -5.10 -1.32
N ILE A 414 16.42 -5.80 -0.31
CA ILE A 414 15.09 -6.40 -0.37
C ILE A 414 14.04 -5.33 -0.51
N TYR A 415 14.17 -4.16 0.13
CA TYR A 415 13.08 -3.19 0.19
C TYR A 415 13.36 -1.88 -0.56
N VAL A 416 14.49 -1.26 -0.23
CA VAL A 416 14.83 0.14 -0.55
C VAL A 416 15.37 0.31 -1.97
N LEU A 417 16.05 -0.70 -2.51
CA LEU A 417 16.71 -0.59 -3.80
C LEU A 417 15.83 -1.12 -4.94
N ASP A 418 15.66 -0.29 -5.97
CA ASP A 418 15.09 -0.74 -7.25
C ASP A 418 16.08 -1.67 -7.97
N LYS A 419 15.59 -2.57 -8.84
CA LYS A 419 16.43 -3.62 -9.46
C LYS A 419 17.63 -3.08 -10.24
N THR A 420 17.56 -1.86 -10.78
CA THR A 420 18.61 -1.26 -11.62
C THR A 420 19.65 -0.51 -10.80
N MET A 421 19.27 0.28 -9.79
CA MET A 421 20.21 0.92 -8.86
C MET A 421 20.75 -0.05 -7.80
N SER A 422 20.01 -1.14 -7.51
CA SER A 422 20.36 -2.18 -6.54
C SER A 422 21.76 -2.71 -6.79
N VAL A 423 22.06 -3.21 -7.99
CA VAL A 423 23.34 -3.87 -8.25
C VAL A 423 24.52 -2.90 -8.12
N GLY A 424 24.41 -1.67 -8.63
CA GLY A 424 25.52 -0.72 -8.66
C GLY A 424 25.95 -0.22 -7.27
N TRP A 425 24.99 0.07 -6.39
CA TRP A 425 25.30 0.55 -5.04
C TRP A 425 25.52 -0.60 -4.05
N LEU A 426 24.70 -1.66 -4.11
CA LEU A 426 24.71 -2.76 -3.15
C LEU A 426 25.91 -3.68 -3.32
N ARG A 427 26.21 -4.11 -4.56
CA ARG A 427 27.24 -5.10 -4.86
C ARG A 427 28.61 -4.74 -4.28
N PRO A 428 29.20 -3.54 -4.49
CA PRO A 428 30.52 -3.23 -3.95
C PRO A 428 30.55 -3.24 -2.41
N ARG A 429 29.46 -2.84 -1.76
CA ARG A 429 29.34 -2.82 -0.30
C ARG A 429 29.20 -4.23 0.26
N LEU A 430 28.35 -5.04 -0.35
CA LEU A 430 28.13 -6.41 0.06
C LEU A 430 29.37 -7.27 -0.16
N MET A 431 30.09 -7.07 -1.27
CA MET A 431 31.40 -7.69 -1.50
C MET A 431 32.43 -7.29 -0.45
N LYS A 432 32.52 -6.00 -0.11
CA LYS A 432 33.43 -5.51 0.92
C LYS A 432 33.10 -6.13 2.29
N ALA A 433 31.83 -6.13 2.68
CA ALA A 433 31.39 -6.71 3.95
C ALA A 433 31.64 -8.24 4.00
N MET A 434 31.43 -8.94 2.89
CA MET A 434 31.66 -10.39 2.80
C MET A 434 33.13 -10.79 2.68
N SER A 435 34.03 -9.88 2.27
CA SER A 435 35.45 -10.20 2.10
C SER A 435 36.12 -10.75 3.36
N VAL A 436 35.64 -10.35 4.55
CA VAL A 436 36.16 -10.81 5.85
C VAL A 436 35.89 -12.30 6.10
N PHE A 437 34.82 -12.85 5.52
CA PHE A 437 34.43 -14.25 5.70
C PHE A 437 35.07 -15.19 4.67
N GLY A 438 35.68 -14.66 3.61
CA GLY A 438 36.39 -15.46 2.60
C GLY A 438 35.50 -16.35 1.73
N THR A 439 34.18 -16.18 1.77
CA THR A 439 33.22 -16.96 0.98
C THR A 439 32.07 -16.09 0.49
N THR A 440 31.54 -16.42 -0.68
CA THR A 440 30.36 -15.81 -1.30
C THR A 440 29.25 -16.83 -1.52
N ASP A 441 29.33 -17.99 -0.86
CA ASP A 441 28.31 -19.03 -0.92
C ASP A 441 27.03 -18.58 -0.22
N TRP A 442 25.88 -18.83 -0.85
CA TRP A 442 24.57 -18.44 -0.29
C TRP A 442 24.22 -19.23 0.97
N LYS A 443 24.60 -20.51 1.09
CA LYS A 443 24.28 -21.28 2.31
C LYS A 443 25.02 -20.70 3.51
N PHE A 444 26.28 -20.32 3.33
CA PHE A 444 27.02 -19.58 4.35
C PHE A 444 26.36 -18.23 4.65
N GLY A 445 26.04 -17.44 3.61
CA GLY A 445 25.37 -16.15 3.76
C GLY A 445 24.05 -16.24 4.52
N ARG A 446 23.22 -17.25 4.22
CA ARG A 446 21.97 -17.47 4.94
C ARG A 446 22.22 -17.90 6.37
N ALA A 447 23.15 -18.82 6.63
CA ALA A 447 23.50 -19.24 7.99
C ALA A 447 24.00 -18.07 8.85
N LEU A 448 24.73 -17.12 8.26
CA LEU A 448 25.16 -15.88 8.92
C LEU A 448 23.95 -15.04 9.40
N LEU A 449 22.87 -15.03 8.61
CA LEU A 449 21.66 -14.25 8.88
C LEU A 449 20.68 -14.93 9.86
N ASP A 450 20.89 -16.20 10.23
CA ASP A 450 19.98 -16.95 11.12
C ASP A 450 19.81 -16.31 12.52
N ASN A 451 20.83 -15.58 12.98
CA ASN A 451 20.82 -14.92 14.28
C ASN A 451 20.30 -13.48 14.24
N TYR A 452 19.87 -13.01 13.08
CA TYR A 452 19.30 -11.69 12.85
C TYR A 452 17.78 -11.78 12.64
N PRO A 453 17.03 -10.67 12.80
CA PRO A 453 15.61 -10.67 12.45
C PRO A 453 15.38 -11.14 11.02
N TRP A 454 14.61 -12.21 10.88
CA TRP A 454 14.38 -12.83 9.58
C TRP A 454 13.10 -13.63 9.59
N VAL A 455 12.35 -13.58 8.48
CA VAL A 455 11.18 -14.44 8.27
C VAL A 455 11.37 -15.19 6.95
N ASP A 456 11.57 -16.50 7.03
CA ASP A 456 12.05 -17.31 5.90
C ASP A 456 11.12 -17.16 4.68
N SER A 457 9.80 -17.26 4.92
CA SER A 457 8.79 -17.16 3.87
C SER A 457 8.68 -15.79 3.21
N LEU A 458 9.16 -14.72 3.86
CA LEU A 458 9.11 -13.36 3.33
C LEU A 458 10.42 -12.97 2.62
N HIS A 459 11.55 -13.44 3.12
CA HIS A 459 12.84 -12.85 2.79
C HIS A 459 13.74 -13.76 1.94
N ASP A 460 13.67 -15.09 2.07
CA ASP A 460 14.63 -16.01 1.44
C ASP A 460 14.66 -15.89 -0.10
N GLU A 461 13.49 -15.83 -0.75
CA GLU A 461 13.41 -15.74 -2.22
C GLU A 461 14.07 -14.44 -2.72
N SER A 462 13.75 -13.30 -2.10
CA SER A 462 14.30 -12.00 -2.49
C SER A 462 15.79 -11.88 -2.16
N ALA A 463 16.20 -12.37 -0.99
CA ALA A 463 17.57 -12.32 -0.53
C ALA A 463 18.51 -13.20 -1.37
N SER A 464 18.09 -14.43 -1.68
CA SER A 464 18.84 -15.33 -2.54
C SER A 464 18.97 -14.79 -3.96
N GLN A 465 17.94 -14.09 -4.48
CA GLN A 465 18.04 -13.38 -5.75
C GLN A 465 19.09 -12.27 -5.70
N ILE A 466 19.03 -11.39 -4.69
CA ILE A 466 20.02 -10.32 -4.49
C ILE A 466 21.43 -10.88 -4.36
N TRP A 467 21.59 -11.98 -3.63
CA TRP A 467 22.85 -12.65 -3.44
C TRP A 467 23.43 -13.15 -4.78
N ARG A 468 22.61 -13.80 -5.60
CA ARG A 468 22.98 -14.22 -6.96
C ARG A 468 23.34 -13.04 -7.85
N ASP A 469 22.61 -11.93 -7.77
CA ASP A 469 22.87 -10.74 -8.58
C ASP A 469 24.20 -10.05 -8.18
N CYS A 470 24.59 -10.14 -6.90
CA CYS A 470 25.82 -9.53 -6.40
C CYS A 470 27.06 -10.43 -6.54
N PHE A 471 26.90 -11.73 -6.33
CA PHE A 471 28.01 -12.70 -6.23
C PHE A 471 28.03 -13.76 -7.33
N GLY A 472 26.93 -13.92 -8.06
CA GLY A 472 26.90 -14.81 -9.21
C GLY A 472 27.98 -14.39 -10.21
N THR A 473 28.68 -15.37 -10.76
CA THR A 473 29.50 -15.14 -11.94
C THR A 473 28.59 -14.57 -13.00
N THR A 474 28.76 -13.30 -13.33
CA THR A 474 28.38 -12.77 -14.63
C THR A 474 29.16 -13.59 -15.66
N SER A 475 28.60 -14.71 -16.09
CA SER A 475 28.82 -15.22 -17.44
C SER A 475 28.25 -14.13 -18.35
N LEU A 476 29.06 -13.09 -18.56
CA LEU A 476 28.89 -12.19 -19.67
C LEU A 476 28.80 -13.09 -20.90
N LEU A 477 27.61 -13.08 -21.49
CA LEU A 477 27.35 -13.48 -22.86
C LEU A 477 28.33 -12.72 -23.75
N ASN A 478 29.51 -13.31 -23.95
CA ASN A 478 30.18 -13.27 -25.23
C ASN A 478 29.34 -14.13 -26.17
N SER A 479 28.29 -13.56 -26.75
CA SER A 479 27.64 -14.13 -27.92
C SER A 479 26.92 -13.02 -28.69
N TYR A 480 27.64 -12.56 -29.71
CA TYR A 480 27.29 -11.74 -30.88
C TYR A 480 27.18 -10.23 -30.72
#